data_AF-A0A820EEZ5-F1
#
_entry.id   AF-A0A820EEZ5-F1
#
_cell.length_a   1.000
_cell.length_b   1.000
_cell.length_c   1.000
_cell.angle_alpha   90.00
_cell.angle_beta   90.00
_cell.angle_gamma   90.00
#
_symmetry.space_group_name_H-M   'P 1'
#
loop_
_entity.id
_entity.type
_entity.pdbx_description
1 polymer ?
#
loop_
_entity_poly.entity_id
_entity_poly.type
_entity_poly.pdbx_seq_one_letter_code
_entity_poly.pdbx_strand_id
1 'polypeptide(L)' 'GHRQCMGQDLARLELKLICARLMQFVSFGDGGNEVNSGGYDVANVNKPKKIGVTVRFD' A
#
# COMPACT_ATOMS: atom_id res chain seq x y z
N GLY A 1 -21.06 10.63 7.15
CA GLY A 1 -22.49 10.71 6.79
C GLY A 1 -23.17 9.38 7.04
N HIS A 2 -24.47 9.24 6.76
CA HIS A 2 -25.26 8.04 7.11
C HIS A 2 -24.74 6.71 6.54
N ARG A 3 -23.90 6.74 5.50
CA ARG A 3 -23.21 5.56 4.94
C ARG A 3 -21.69 5.66 5.04
N GLN A 4 -21.19 6.31 6.09
CA GLN A 4 -19.76 6.32 6.37
C GLN A 4 -19.27 4.90 6.62
N CYS A 5 -18.01 4.66 6.24
CA CYS A 5 -17.41 3.35 6.38
C CYS A 5 -17.47 2.90 7.85
N MET A 6 -18.25 1.87 8.14
CA MET A 6 -18.31 1.30 9.50
C MET A 6 -16.96 0.69 9.92
N GLY A 7 -16.15 0.28 8.95
CA GLY A 7 -14.80 -0.25 9.18
C GLY A 7 -13.72 0.81 9.27
N GLN A 8 -14.05 2.11 9.39
CA GLN A 8 -13.07 3.19 9.35
C GLN A 8 -11.96 3.05 10.39
N ASP A 9 -12.32 2.76 11.64
CA ASP A 9 -11.32 2.65 12.71
C ASP A 9 -10.56 1.33 12.65
N LEU A 10 -11.19 0.25 12.18
CA LEU A 10 -10.52 -1.00 11.90
C LEU A 10 -9.47 -0.84 10.78
N ALA A 11 -9.85 -0.24 9.65
CA ALA A 11 -8.93 0.01 8.54
C ALA A 11 -7.76 0.91 8.94
N ARG A 12 -7.99 1.90 9.81
CA ARG A 12 -6.93 2.74 10.38
C ARG A 12 -5.97 1.93 11.26
N LEU A 13 -6.51 1.05 12.10
CA LEU A 13 -5.69 0.19 12.95
C LEU A 13 -4.84 -0.77 12.11
N GLU A 14 -5.45 -1.44 11.13
CA GLU A 14 -4.78 -2.35 10.21
C GLU A 14 -3.63 -1.65 9.48
N LEU A 15 -3.90 -0.50 8.85
CA LEU A 15 -2.89 0.26 8.13
C LEU A 15 -1.74 0.69 9.05
N LYS A 16 -2.06 1.18 10.25
CA LYS A 16 -1.04 1.63 11.20
C LYS A 16 -0.14 0.48 11.66
N LEU A 17 -0.72 -0.68 11.99
CA LEU A 17 0.05 -1.83 12.44
C LEU A 17 0.92 -2.41 11.32
N ILE A 18 0.39 -2.52 10.10
CA ILE A 18 1.14 -3.00 8.94
C ILE A 18 2.31 -2.06 8.65
N CYS A 19 2.07 -0.75 8.54
CA CYS A 19 3.14 0.22 8.28
C CYS A 19 4.19 0.23 9.40
N ALA A 20 3.77 0.25 10.67
CA ALA A 20 4.71 0.24 11.79
C ALA A 20 5.58 -1.02 11.79
N ARG A 21 5.00 -2.19 11.53
CA ARG A 21 5.77 -3.44 11.47
C ARG A 21 6.72 -3.47 10.29
N LEU A 22 6.30 -3.01 9.11
CA LEU A 22 7.18 -2.97 7.94
C LEU A 22 8.35 -2.01 8.18
N MET A 23 8.09 -0.79 8.63
CA MET A 23 9.15 0.21 8.88
C MET A 23 10.12 -0.15 9.99
N GLN A 24 9.80 -1.12 10.86
CA GLN A 24 10.70 -1.61 11.91
C GLN A 24 11.77 -2.60 11.41
N PHE A 25 11.49 -3.34 10.33
CA PHE A 25 12.33 -4.49 9.92
C PHE A 25 12.75 -4.42 8.47
N VAL A 26 12.11 -3.57 7.66
CA VAL A 26 12.41 -3.48 6.24
C VAL A 26 12.55 -2.05 5.77
N SER A 27 13.55 -1.85 4.91
CA SER A 27 13.74 -0.66 4.11
C SER A 27 13.30 -0.92 2.67
N PHE A 28 12.46 -0.04 2.11
CA PHE A 28 11.94 -0.15 0.75
C PHE A 28 12.72 0.74 -0.22
N GLY A 29 13.08 0.19 -1.37
CA GLY A 29 13.61 0.92 -2.52
C GLY A 29 12.70 0.79 -3.74
N ASP A 30 12.98 1.61 -4.77
CA ASP A 30 12.26 1.55 -6.04
C ASP A 30 12.63 0.26 -6.82
N GLY A 31 11.62 -0.41 -7.36
CA GLY A 31 11.78 -1.56 -8.26
C GLY A 31 12.12 -1.17 -9.70
N GLY A 32 12.06 0.12 -10.03
CA GLY A 32 12.43 0.70 -11.32
C GLY A 32 11.24 0.88 -12.26
N ASN A 33 11.43 1.74 -13.27
CA ASN A 33 10.38 2.20 -14.18
C ASN A 33 9.72 1.09 -14.99
N GLU A 34 10.42 0.00 -15.29
CA GLU A 34 9.84 -1.13 -16.03
C GLU A 34 8.81 -1.89 -15.19
N VAL A 35 9.07 -2.04 -13.90
CA VAL A 35 8.23 -2.78 -12.95
C VAL A 35 7.10 -1.90 -12.42
N ASN A 36 7.40 -0.61 -12.18
CA ASN A 36 6.44 0.41 -11.74
C ASN A 36 5.82 1.14 -12.94
N SER A 37 5.24 0.39 -13.87
CA SER A 37 4.70 0.91 -15.14
C SER A 37 3.19 0.70 -15.30
N GLY A 38 2.57 1.44 -16.23
CA GLY A 38 1.19 1.21 -16.69
C GLY A 38 0.10 2.00 -15.97
N GLY A 39 0.45 2.86 -15.01
CA GLY A 39 -0.49 3.72 -14.30
C GLY A 39 -1.36 2.95 -13.30
N TYR A 40 -2.65 3.29 -13.24
CA TYR A 40 -3.61 2.70 -12.30
C TYR A 40 -4.84 2.18 -13.04
N ASP A 41 -5.47 1.15 -12.47
CA ASP A 41 -6.79 0.68 -12.87
C ASP A 41 -7.86 1.54 -12.20
N VAL A 42 -8.83 2.00 -12.99
CA VAL A 42 -10.03 2.70 -12.49
C VAL A 42 -11.21 1.75 -12.60
N ALA A 43 -11.48 1.03 -11.53
CA ALA A 43 -12.65 0.17 -11.36
C ALA A 43 -13.43 0.63 -10.11
N ASN A 44 -14.10 -0.28 -9.40
CA ASN A 44 -14.76 0.07 -8.13
C ASN A 44 -13.77 0.51 -7.03
N VAL A 45 -12.49 0.16 -7.17
CA VAL A 45 -11.38 0.63 -6.33
C VAL A 45 -10.22 0.98 -7.25
N ASN A 46 -9.58 2.13 -7.01
CA ASN A 46 -8.39 2.53 -7.75
C ASN A 46 -7.17 1.81 -7.20
N LYS A 47 -6.41 1.14 -8.07
CA LYS A 47 -5.19 0.42 -7.69
C LYS A 47 -4.09 0.58 -8.74
N PRO A 48 -2.80 0.58 -8.35
CA PRO A 48 -1.70 0.52 -9.33
C PRO A 48 -1.81 -0.75 -10.18
N LYS A 49 -1.51 -0.66 -11.48
CA LYS A 49 -1.53 -1.84 -12.37
C LYS A 49 -0.38 -2.78 -12.09
N LYS A 50 0.80 -2.22 -11.83
CA LYS A 50 2.01 -2.93 -11.44
C LYS A 50 2.73 -2.12 -10.37
N ILE A 51 3.24 -2.84 -9.37
CA ILE A 51 4.09 -2.26 -8.34
C ILE A 51 5.18 -3.28 -8.00
N GLY A 52 6.42 -2.83 -8.03
CA GLY A 52 7.62 -3.56 -7.63
C GLY A 52 8.44 -2.70 -6.69
N VAL A 53 8.90 -3.31 -5.61
CA VAL A 53 9.76 -2.66 -4.62
C VAL A 53 10.95 -3.57 -4.34
N THR A 54 12.11 -2.98 -4.10
CA THR A 54 13.22 -3.70 -3.49
C THR A 54 13.06 -3.68 -1.98
N VAL A 55 13.22 -4.84 -1.34
CA VAL A 55 13.10 -4.99 0.12
C VAL A 55 14.46 -5.34 0.68
N ARG A 56 14.92 -4.58 1.66
CA ARG A 56 16.12 -4.86 2.45
C ARG A 56 15.69 -5.13 3.88
N PHE A 57 16.20 -6.20 4.47
CA PHE A 57 16.00 -6.51 5.87
C PHE A 57 17.18 -5.96 6.65
N ASP A 58 16.89 -5.18 7.67
CA ASP A 58 17.90 -4.61 8.59
C ASP A 58 18.21 -5.57 9.74
#